data_AF-A0A9W9AWD8-F1
#
_entry.id   AF-A0A9W9AWD8-F1
#
_cell.length_a   1.000
_cell.length_b   1.000
_cell.length_c   1.000
_cell.angle_alpha   90.00
_cell.angle_beta   90.00
_cell.angle_gamma   90.00
#
_symmetry.space_group_name_H-M   'P 1'
#
loop_
_entity.id
_entity.type
_entity.pdbx_description
1 polymer ?
#
loop_
_entity_poly.entity_id
_entity_poly.type
_entity_poly.pdbx_seq_one_letter_code
_entity_poly.pdbx_strand_id
1 'polypeptide(L)' 'RTYSATRSQLPLIPAFAFTSHNSQGRSLNVACIDFTSCQSIQSAYVMLSRV' A
#
# COMPACT_ATOMS: atom_id res chain seq x y z
N ARG A 1 -14.59 -29.61 2.27
CA ARG A 1 -13.25 -29.69 2.87
C ARG A 1 -12.87 -28.31 3.35
N THR A 2 -12.50 -28.17 4.61
CA THR A 2 -12.13 -26.87 5.22
C THR A 2 -10.61 -26.85 5.33
N TYR A 3 -9.95 -25.92 4.65
CA TYR A 3 -8.50 -25.74 4.72
C TYR A 3 -8.18 -24.49 5.53
N SER A 4 -7.17 -24.56 6.39
CA SER A 4 -6.70 -23.45 7.22
C SER A 4 -5.17 -23.42 7.20
N ALA A 5 -4.59 -22.23 7.22
CA ALA A 5 -3.14 -22.01 7.23
C ALA A 5 -2.77 -20.94 8.26
N THR A 6 -1.64 -21.13 8.94
CA THR A 6 -1.12 -20.21 9.97
C THR A 6 0.33 -19.84 9.65
N ARG A 7 0.75 -18.63 10.04
CA ARG A 7 2.13 -18.13 9.86
C ARG A 7 2.60 -17.44 11.13
N SER A 8 3.79 -17.78 11.61
CA SER A 8 4.50 -17.04 12.66
C SER A 8 5.67 -16.27 12.03
N GLN A 9 5.66 -14.95 12.18
CA GLN A 9 6.70 -14.05 11.66
C GLN A 9 6.66 -12.73 12.44
N LEU A 10 7.81 -12.04 12.53
CA LEU A 10 7.84 -10.69 13.07
C LEU A 10 6.90 -9.78 12.27
N PRO A 11 6.04 -8.95 12.91
CA PRO A 11 5.05 -8.12 12.22
C PRO A 11 5.69 -6.86 11.63
N LEU A 12 6.78 -7.01 10.89
CA LEU A 12 7.57 -5.95 10.30
C LEU A 12 7.61 -6.11 8.78
N ILE A 13 7.40 -5.00 8.07
CA ILE A 13 7.62 -4.90 6.63
C ILE A 13 8.50 -3.68 6.36
N PRO A 14 9.40 -3.74 5.37
CA PRO A 14 10.07 -2.54 4.90
C PRO A 14 9.02 -1.54 4.40
N ALA A 15 8.96 -0.37 5.03
CA ALA A 15 7.93 0.65 4.80
C ALA A 15 8.42 1.83 3.94
N PHE A 16 9.51 1.64 3.19
CA PHE A 16 10.09 2.69 2.34
C PHE A 16 9.32 2.89 1.02
N ALA A 17 8.55 1.90 0.58
CA ALA A 17 7.74 1.96 -0.62
C ALA A 17 6.44 1.17 -0.43
N PHE A 18 5.33 1.71 -0.93
CA PHE A 18 4.03 1.07 -0.92
C PHE A 18 3.44 1.05 -2.33
N THR A 19 2.69 0.00 -2.64
CA THR A 19 1.78 0.03 -3.79
C THR A 19 0.57 0.90 -3.45
N SER A 20 -0.12 1.43 -4.47
CA SER A 20 -1.37 2.18 -4.28
C SER A 20 -2.37 1.38 -3.43
N HIS A 21 -2.51 0.08 -3.70
CA HIS A 21 -3.34 -0.84 -2.93
C HIS A 21 -2.94 -0.93 -1.44
N ASN A 22 -1.67 -1.18 -1.14
CA ASN A 22 -1.21 -1.34 0.25
C ASN A 22 -1.23 -0.02 1.04
N SER A 23 -1.17 1.11 0.34
CA SER A 23 -1.32 2.44 0.93
C SER A 23 -2.78 2.80 1.24
N GLN A 24 -3.75 2.11 0.64
CA GLN A 24 -5.16 2.48 0.75
C GLN A 24 -5.64 2.48 2.21
N GLY A 25 -6.27 3.57 2.64
CA GLY A 25 -6.78 3.74 4.02
C GLY A 25 -5.72 4.12 5.05
N ARG A 26 -4.47 4.37 4.63
CA ARG A 26 -3.42 4.91 5.51
C ARG A 26 -3.34 6.44 5.41
N SER A 27 -2.88 7.07 6.48
CA SER A 27 -2.40 8.46 6.48
C SER A 27 -0.89 8.47 6.56
N LEU A 28 -0.23 9.22 5.69
CA LEU A 28 1.21 9.35 5.56
C LEU A 28 1.57 10.83 5.71
N ASN A 29 2.35 11.18 6.74
CA ASN A 29 2.74 12.58 6.97
C ASN A 29 3.55 13.18 5.80
N VAL A 30 4.32 12.33 5.11
CA VAL A 30 5.12 12.69 3.94
C VAL A 30 5.13 11.48 3.00
N ALA A 31 4.90 11.71 1.70
CA ALA A 31 5.00 10.67 0.69
C ALA A 31 5.63 11.22 -0.61
N CYS A 32 6.41 10.37 -1.29
CA CYS A 32 6.83 10.58 -2.67
C CYS A 32 5.99 9.64 -3.55
N ILE A 33 5.35 10.18 -4.59
CA ILE A 33 4.41 9.44 -5.44
C ILE A 33 4.98 9.37 -6.85
N ASP A 34 5.07 8.15 -7.38
CA ASP A 34 5.38 7.91 -8.79
C ASP A 34 4.09 7.86 -9.63
N PHE A 35 3.91 8.85 -10.50
CA PHE A 35 2.79 8.88 -11.45
C PHE A 35 3.10 8.18 -12.78
N THR A 36 4.38 7.95 -13.11
CA THR A 36 4.77 7.36 -14.38
C THR A 36 4.35 5.90 -14.48
N SER A 37 4.41 5.16 -13.37
CA SER A 37 3.91 3.78 -13.29
C SER A 37 2.39 3.66 -13.04
N CYS A 38 1.69 4.78 -12.94
CA CYS A 38 0.28 4.79 -12.57
C CYS A 38 -0.62 4.34 -13.73
N GLN A 39 -1.28 3.19 -13.57
CA GLN A 39 -2.14 2.62 -14.61
C GLN A 39 -3.55 3.22 -14.66
N SER A 40 -3.99 3.93 -13.61
CA SER A 40 -5.33 4.49 -13.54
C SER A 40 -5.42 5.74 -12.68
N ILE A 41 -6.34 6.66 -13.04
CA ILE A 41 -6.65 7.86 -12.25
C ILE A 41 -7.07 7.50 -10.82
N GLN A 42 -7.76 6.38 -10.64
CA GLN A 42 -8.16 5.89 -9.32
C GLN A 42 -6.94 5.58 -8.44
N SER A 43 -5.88 4.98 -9.00
CA SER A 43 -4.65 4.71 -8.25
C SER A 43 -3.94 6.00 -7.86
N ALA A 44 -3.90 6.99 -8.77
CA ALA A 44 -3.36 8.32 -8.47
C ALA A 44 -4.12 9.00 -7.32
N TYR A 45 -5.46 8.95 -7.35
CA TYR A 45 -6.31 9.47 -6.27
C TYR A 45 -6.03 8.78 -4.93
N VAL A 46 -5.93 7.44 -4.93
CA VAL A 46 -5.63 6.69 -3.70
C VAL A 46 -4.29 7.09 -3.11
N MET A 47 -3.25 7.30 -3.92
CA MET A 47 -1.92 7.72 -3.46
C MET A 47 -1.90 9.16 -2.96
N LEU A 48 -2.53 10.09 -3.69
CA LEU A 48 -2.58 11.51 -3.32
C LEU A 48 -3.37 11.75 -2.03
N SER A 49 -4.48 11.01 -1.84
CA SER A 49 -5.32 11.11 -0.64
C SER A 49 -4.71 10.47 0.61
N ARG A 50 -3.42 10.10 0.59
CA ARG A 50 -2.69 9.60 1.76
C ARG A 50 -1.94 10.69 2.50
N VAL A 51 -1.65 11.82 1.86
CA VAL A 51 -0.92 12.94 2.45
C VAL A 51 -1.88 13.94 3.07
#